data_AF-A0AAD5V287-F1
#
_entry.id   AF-A0AAD5V287-F1
#
_cell.length_a   1.000
_cell.length_b   1.000
_cell.length_c   1.000
_cell.angle_alpha   90.00
_cell.angle_beta   90.00
_cell.angle_gamma   90.00
#
_symmetry.space_group_name_H-M   'P 1'
#
loop_
_entity.id
_entity.type
_entity.pdbx_description
1 polymer ?
#
loop_
_entity_poly.entity_id
_entity_poly.type
_entity_poly.pdbx_seq_one_letter_code
_entity_poly.pdbx_strand_id
1 'polypeptide(L)'
;MGLSLRCIQLLAVVYLVTSISYTSRRILEFLHDRTSRITASVFSSRTQGDPTTNNVNVSYYDSLESDIPDLLTSLVLSPPETVFHWNLSDSDTVILGSTTPDKTPYAHMLEETLLSKAFSQSLHPTRIIPYFYKAKTDVEQDDVTITTLVTSNRFSVLKQLVERYQGMFVFLGSQLSGHQRGYMRIVGPVSVTIHVPLPSTIPAGGFTISHPSAIALQQLHALYKSSLHFSAHVDVHLALSPFARNTQGNRATNHANSEGEGGRQFNVWRNVARLFARSDFVMMLDVDFAVCTDWRSAIRDSARAIHGTSVSKLKLGGNKTAATEVMQDFKDGSAALVIPAFEYVNQDAGNDQSTFPSDKESLLRLIKSRPPVISSFHPSWAPGHNSTEYARFYSIQAGSGEMYKVTRYQSAYEPCDERFTGYGGNKAACLFEMYISGVSFYVLGDHFLIHQSHKYEEEARREERKYNRKLYTDFKEEICLRYYFSRTRTRCDITPSLTSAFPSSYLYRYHVSGVLNSTLASNALDECRKIKSISKIVSDVSFANTIFRRFRVSTST
;
A
#
# COMPACT_ATOMS: atom_id res chain seq x y z
N MET A 1 -42.79 49.41 -23.60
CA MET A 1 -42.75 48.33 -22.58
C MET A 1 -41.67 48.70 -21.57
N GLY A 2 -42.05 49.13 -20.36
CA GLY A 2 -41.08 49.46 -19.31
C GLY A 2 -40.80 48.25 -18.43
N LEU A 3 -39.53 47.90 -18.21
CA LEU A 3 -39.18 46.98 -17.13
C LEU A 3 -39.54 47.62 -15.78
N SER A 4 -40.17 46.85 -14.89
CA SER A 4 -40.56 47.38 -13.58
C SER A 4 -39.32 47.77 -12.77
N LEU A 5 -39.45 48.83 -11.95
CA LEU A 5 -38.37 49.36 -11.12
C LEU A 5 -37.70 48.27 -10.25
N ARG A 6 -38.48 47.27 -9.82
CA ARG A 6 -38.02 46.10 -9.07
C ARG A 6 -37.07 45.20 -9.86
N CYS A 7 -37.29 45.03 -11.18
CA CYS A 7 -36.37 44.25 -12.02
C CYS A 7 -35.01 44.94 -12.17
N ILE A 8 -35.00 46.26 -12.31
CA ILE A 8 -33.78 47.07 -12.41
C ILE A 8 -32.99 46.99 -11.10
N GLN A 9 -33.67 47.11 -9.95
CA GLN A 9 -33.06 46.92 -8.62
C GLN A 9 -32.47 45.51 -8.45
N LEU A 10 -33.18 44.45 -8.86
CA LEU A 10 -32.68 43.08 -8.75
C LEU A 10 -31.42 42.86 -9.60
N LEU A 11 -31.41 43.37 -10.84
CA LEU A 11 -30.25 43.28 -11.73
C LEU A 11 -29.05 44.07 -11.20
N ALA A 12 -29.27 45.25 -10.60
CA ALA A 12 -28.20 46.02 -9.96
C ALA A 12 -27.59 45.28 -8.76
N VAL A 13 -28.40 44.62 -7.93
CA VAL A 13 -27.91 43.79 -6.80
C VAL A 13 -27.12 42.58 -7.31
N VAL A 14 -27.61 41.87 -8.33
CA VAL A 14 -26.89 40.73 -8.93
C VAL A 14 -25.54 41.18 -9.55
N TYR A 15 -25.52 42.32 -10.23
CA TYR A 15 -24.29 42.90 -10.78
C TYR A 15 -23.29 43.28 -9.68
N LEU A 16 -23.77 43.91 -8.60
CA LEU A 16 -22.92 44.27 -7.46
C LEU A 16 -22.29 43.04 -6.78
N VAL A 17 -23.09 42.01 -6.49
CA VAL A 17 -22.62 40.78 -5.84
C VAL A 17 -21.62 40.00 -6.73
N THR A 18 -21.89 39.91 -8.02
CA THR A 18 -20.98 39.24 -8.97
C THR A 18 -19.68 40.03 -9.19
N SER A 19 -19.75 41.36 -9.24
CA SER A 19 -18.57 42.24 -9.33
C SER A 19 -17.68 42.11 -8.08
N ILE A 20 -18.27 42.19 -6.87
CA ILE A 20 -17.55 42.01 -5.60
C ILE A 20 -16.89 40.62 -5.52
N SER A 21 -17.60 39.58 -5.95
CA SER A 21 -17.07 38.20 -5.96
C SER A 21 -15.91 38.05 -6.94
N TYR A 22 -15.98 38.70 -8.12
CA TYR A 22 -14.92 38.69 -9.12
C TYR A 22 -13.65 39.44 -8.66
N THR A 23 -13.81 40.64 -8.09
CA THR A 23 -12.67 41.43 -7.57
C THR A 23 -12.04 40.74 -6.35
N SER A 24 -12.83 40.18 -5.43
CA SER A 24 -12.31 39.45 -4.27
C SER A 24 -11.44 38.27 -4.67
N ARG A 25 -11.88 37.50 -5.69
CA ARG A 25 -11.11 36.37 -6.23
C ARG A 25 -9.80 36.81 -6.89
N ARG A 26 -9.81 37.88 -7.69
CA ARG A 26 -8.60 38.44 -8.32
C ARG A 26 -7.57 38.92 -7.29
N ILE A 27 -8.01 39.52 -6.19
CA ILE A 27 -7.13 39.93 -5.09
C ILE A 27 -6.50 38.71 -4.40
N LEU A 28 -7.28 37.65 -4.15
CA LEU A 28 -6.76 36.40 -3.59
C LEU A 28 -5.69 35.74 -4.49
N GLU A 29 -5.96 35.67 -5.80
CA GLU A 29 -5.04 35.12 -6.80
C GLU A 29 -3.73 35.93 -6.88
N PHE A 30 -3.80 37.27 -6.81
CA PHE A 30 -2.62 38.16 -6.80
C PHE A 30 -1.79 38.03 -5.51
N LEU A 31 -2.43 37.88 -4.35
CA LEU A 31 -1.73 37.65 -3.08
C LEU A 31 -1.01 36.31 -3.07
N HIS A 32 -1.64 35.25 -3.61
CA HIS A 32 -1.04 33.91 -3.69
C HIS A 32 0.21 33.88 -4.58
N ASP A 33 0.17 34.56 -5.74
CA ASP A 33 1.30 34.71 -6.67
C ASP A 33 2.45 35.56 -6.09
N ARG A 34 2.16 36.55 -5.23
CA ARG A 34 3.22 37.25 -4.49
C ARG A 34 3.86 36.38 -3.41
N THR A 35 3.09 35.60 -2.67
CA THR A 35 3.65 34.74 -1.61
C THR A 35 4.53 33.62 -2.16
N SER A 36 4.17 33.02 -3.30
CA SER A 36 4.95 31.93 -3.92
C SER A 36 6.29 32.39 -4.49
N ARG A 37 6.37 33.62 -5.01
CA ARG A 37 7.63 34.20 -5.52
C ARG A 37 8.60 34.58 -4.39
N ILE A 38 8.07 35.01 -3.25
CA ILE A 38 8.90 35.33 -2.08
C ILE A 38 9.52 34.06 -1.49
N THR A 39 8.76 32.97 -1.33
CA THR A 39 9.33 31.69 -0.88
C THR A 39 10.35 31.12 -1.86
N ALA A 40 10.14 31.22 -3.17
CA ALA A 40 11.13 30.77 -4.16
C ALA A 40 12.47 31.53 -4.08
N SER A 41 12.45 32.85 -3.85
CA SER A 41 13.68 33.66 -3.76
C SER A 41 14.50 33.43 -2.48
N VAL A 42 13.84 33.08 -1.37
CA VAL A 42 14.51 32.84 -0.07
C VAL A 42 15.23 31.49 -0.05
N PHE A 43 14.77 30.48 -0.79
CA PHE A 43 15.46 29.19 -0.88
C PHE A 43 16.70 29.20 -1.79
N SER A 44 16.75 30.06 -2.82
CA SER A 44 17.85 30.06 -3.80
C SER A 44 19.14 30.75 -3.33
N SER A 45 19.15 31.43 -2.18
CA SER A 45 20.26 32.31 -1.75
C SER A 45 21.15 31.71 -0.66
N ARG A 46 20.93 30.45 -0.25
CA ARG A 46 21.62 29.82 0.89
C ARG A 46 22.56 28.65 0.52
N THR A 47 22.77 28.37 -0.76
CA THR A 47 23.60 27.26 -1.26
C THR A 47 24.89 27.73 -1.93
N GLN A 48 25.77 28.38 -1.19
CA GLN A 48 27.20 28.48 -1.50
C GLN A 48 28.02 28.39 -0.20
N GLY A 49 28.79 27.31 -0.07
CA GLY A 49 29.69 27.02 1.05
C GLY A 49 30.73 25.99 0.58
N ASP A 50 32.00 26.25 0.88
CA ASP A 50 33.18 25.60 0.29
C ASP A 50 33.58 24.30 1.06
N PRO A 51 34.02 23.21 0.41
CA PRO A 51 34.23 21.92 1.08
C PRO A 51 35.71 21.60 1.35
N THR A 52 36.14 21.66 2.62
CA THR A 52 37.44 21.06 3.04
C THR A 52 37.39 20.37 4.40
N THR A 53 37.87 19.11 4.40
CA THR A 53 38.45 18.35 5.54
C THR A 53 37.57 18.03 6.77
N ASN A 54 37.31 16.74 7.03
CA ASN A 54 38.21 15.91 7.87
C ASN A 54 37.81 14.43 7.96
N ASN A 55 38.82 13.54 8.10
CA ASN A 55 38.65 12.12 8.41
C ASN A 55 38.40 11.90 9.91
N VAL A 56 37.46 11.02 10.29
CA VAL A 56 37.41 10.42 11.64
C VAL A 56 37.00 8.94 11.55
N ASN A 57 37.60 8.09 12.40
CA ASN A 57 37.50 6.63 12.37
C ASN A 57 36.16 6.06 12.86
N VAL A 58 35.87 4.84 12.39
CA VAL A 58 34.70 4.02 12.74
C VAL A 58 34.90 3.27 14.07
N SER A 59 34.07 3.54 15.08
CA SER A 59 33.79 2.62 16.21
C SER A 59 32.59 3.08 17.05
N TYR A 60 31.35 2.78 16.64
CA TYR A 60 30.15 3.14 17.41
C TYR A 60 28.96 2.21 17.15
N TYR A 61 28.93 1.04 17.80
CA TYR A 61 27.84 0.05 17.66
C TYR A 61 27.25 -0.47 18.99
N ASP A 62 27.60 0.14 20.13
CA ASP A 62 27.32 -0.42 21.46
C ASP A 62 26.68 0.58 22.46
N SER A 63 26.06 1.66 21.99
CA SER A 63 25.58 2.77 22.83
C SER A 63 24.26 3.39 22.37
N LEU A 64 23.29 2.54 21.99
CA LEU A 64 21.90 2.97 21.69
C LEU A 64 21.01 3.05 22.95
N GLU A 65 21.57 3.47 24.09
CA GLU A 65 20.92 3.39 25.41
C GLU A 65 20.71 4.75 26.11
N SER A 66 21.26 5.86 25.59
CA SER A 66 21.15 7.19 26.21
C SER A 66 20.03 8.09 25.64
N ASP A 67 20.07 8.48 24.36
CA ASP A 67 19.41 9.75 23.96
C ASP A 67 18.31 9.62 22.88
N ILE A 68 17.16 9.04 23.26
CA ILE A 68 15.92 9.12 22.44
C ILE A 68 15.42 10.56 22.20
N PRO A 69 15.57 11.54 23.12
CA PRO A 69 15.29 12.94 22.84
C PRO A 69 16.18 13.52 21.72
N ASP A 70 17.45 13.14 21.66
CA ASP A 70 18.37 13.58 20.61
C ASP A 70 18.13 12.83 19.29
N LEU A 71 17.66 11.58 19.34
CA LEU A 71 17.13 10.90 18.16
C LEU A 71 15.93 11.65 17.58
N LEU A 72 14.95 12.03 18.40
CA LEU A 72 13.81 12.85 17.93
C LEU A 72 14.25 14.24 17.44
N THR A 73 15.25 14.83 18.08
CA THR A 73 15.74 16.16 17.72
C THR A 73 16.52 16.11 16.39
N SER A 74 17.37 15.10 16.19
CA SER A 74 18.11 14.88 14.93
C SER A 74 17.18 14.45 13.77
N LEU A 75 16.21 13.57 14.03
CA LEU A 75 15.19 13.12 13.05
C LEU A 75 14.27 14.25 12.55
N VAL A 76 14.22 15.41 13.21
CA VAL A 76 13.34 16.52 12.81
C VAL A 76 14.09 17.84 12.53
N LEU A 77 15.28 18.08 13.11
CA LEU A 77 16.11 19.26 12.81
C LEU A 77 17.11 19.06 11.65
N SER A 78 17.42 17.82 11.25
CA SER A 78 18.46 17.56 10.24
C SER A 78 17.87 16.94 8.95
N PRO A 79 18.21 17.46 7.75
CA PRO A 79 18.42 16.59 6.60
C PRO A 79 19.67 15.75 6.92
N PRO A 80 19.59 14.41 6.96
CA PRO A 80 20.64 13.62 7.59
C PRO A 80 21.80 13.37 6.63
N GLU A 81 22.90 14.10 6.81
CA GLU A 81 24.24 13.62 6.42
C GLU A 81 24.76 12.54 7.40
N THR A 82 24.10 12.36 8.55
CA THR A 82 24.42 11.32 9.54
C THR A 82 23.81 9.97 9.16
N VAL A 83 24.60 9.25 8.38
CA VAL A 83 24.49 7.85 7.95
C VAL A 83 24.07 6.89 9.08
N PHE A 84 22.95 6.18 8.90
CA PHE A 84 22.88 4.78 9.38
C PHE A 84 23.70 3.93 8.42
N HIS A 85 24.73 3.25 8.92
CA HIS A 85 25.66 2.52 8.07
C HIS A 85 25.00 1.32 7.39
N TRP A 86 24.61 1.54 6.13
CA TRP A 86 24.88 0.54 5.10
C TRP A 86 26.39 0.30 5.09
N ASN A 87 26.80 -0.98 5.18
CA ASN A 87 28.19 -1.34 4.95
C ASN A 87 28.45 -1.28 3.43
N LEU A 88 28.77 -0.08 2.95
CA LEU A 88 28.96 0.24 1.52
C LEU A 88 30.28 -0.32 1.01
N SER A 89 30.32 -1.64 0.75
CA SER A 89 31.40 -2.25 -0.02
C SER A 89 31.19 -2.01 -1.51
N ASP A 90 31.72 -0.90 -2.03
CA ASP A 90 32.11 -0.62 -3.43
C ASP A 90 31.20 -1.08 -4.59
N SER A 91 29.88 -1.22 -4.36
CA SER A 91 28.85 -1.27 -5.39
C SER A 91 27.47 -1.22 -4.74
N ASP A 92 26.69 -0.16 -4.98
CA ASP A 92 25.22 -0.23 -5.08
C ASP A 92 24.61 1.11 -5.52
N THR A 93 24.66 1.35 -6.83
CA THR A 93 23.70 2.22 -7.52
C THR A 93 22.39 1.46 -7.70
N VAL A 94 21.22 2.06 -7.42
CA VAL A 94 19.93 1.45 -7.78
C VAL A 94 19.80 1.40 -9.31
N ILE A 95 19.96 0.21 -9.89
CA ILE A 95 19.95 0.00 -11.35
C ILE A 95 18.50 -0.05 -11.86
N LEU A 96 18.06 1.00 -12.55
CA LEU A 96 16.84 1.00 -13.37
C LEU A 96 17.23 1.00 -14.85
N GLY A 97 17.21 -0.18 -15.48
CA GLY A 97 17.66 -0.39 -16.86
C GLY A 97 16.58 -0.96 -17.79
N SER A 98 16.43 -0.35 -18.97
CA SER A 98 15.57 -0.83 -20.05
C SER A 98 16.31 -1.82 -20.96
N THR A 99 15.58 -2.74 -21.59
CA THR A 99 16.09 -3.80 -22.46
C THR A 99 16.58 -3.29 -23.83
N THR A 100 17.86 -2.91 -23.91
CA THR A 100 18.64 -2.98 -25.18
C THR A 100 20.08 -3.41 -24.92
N PRO A 101 20.64 -4.36 -25.70
CA PRO A 101 22.01 -4.82 -25.56
C PRO A 101 22.98 -3.92 -26.34
N ASP A 102 23.32 -2.77 -25.76
CA ASP A 102 24.63 -2.09 -25.86
C ASP A 102 24.49 -0.63 -25.41
N LYS A 103 25.35 -0.20 -24.47
CA LYS A 103 25.46 1.16 -23.89
C LYS A 103 24.33 1.56 -22.94
N THR A 104 24.43 1.15 -21.67
CA THR A 104 23.62 1.66 -20.55
C THR A 104 24.12 3.03 -20.05
N PRO A 105 23.31 4.11 -20.10
CA PRO A 105 23.57 5.31 -19.33
C PRO A 105 23.06 5.12 -17.88
N TYR A 106 23.97 5.06 -16.91
CA TYR A 106 23.63 4.93 -15.50
C TYR A 106 23.07 6.25 -14.94
N ALA A 107 21.88 6.22 -14.35
CA ALA A 107 21.26 7.38 -13.70
C ALA A 107 21.37 7.24 -12.18
N HIS A 108 22.27 8.02 -11.57
CA HIS A 108 22.40 8.09 -10.11
C HIS A 108 21.27 8.94 -9.52
N MET A 109 20.57 8.44 -8.50
CA MET A 109 19.46 9.15 -7.85
C MET A 109 19.60 9.06 -6.32
N LEU A 110 19.46 10.20 -5.64
CA LEU A 110 19.44 10.27 -4.18
C LEU A 110 18.17 9.60 -3.63
N GLU A 111 18.26 8.95 -2.46
CA GLU A 111 17.13 8.28 -1.82
C GLU A 111 15.93 9.23 -1.63
N GLU A 112 16.17 10.47 -1.17
CA GLU A 112 15.11 11.48 -1.04
C GLU A 112 14.45 11.83 -2.38
N THR A 113 15.20 11.82 -3.49
CA THR A 113 14.66 12.03 -4.83
C THR A 113 13.84 10.82 -5.30
N LEU A 114 14.29 9.60 -5.00
CA LEU A 114 13.56 8.36 -5.27
C LEU A 114 12.24 8.32 -4.48
N LEU A 115 12.29 8.59 -3.18
CA LEU A 115 11.13 8.61 -2.29
C LEU A 115 10.14 9.71 -2.67
N SER A 116 10.59 10.96 -2.86
CA SER A 116 9.72 12.06 -3.28
C SER A 116 9.07 11.81 -4.65
N LYS A 117 9.74 11.06 -5.54
CA LYS A 117 9.16 10.64 -6.82
C LYS A 117 8.17 9.49 -6.68
N ALA A 118 8.53 8.45 -5.92
CA ALA A 118 7.68 7.28 -5.67
C ALA A 118 6.37 7.68 -5.00
N PHE A 119 6.43 8.50 -3.94
CA PHE A 119 5.28 8.93 -3.14
C PHE A 119 4.69 10.27 -3.62
N SER A 120 4.90 10.64 -4.88
CA SER A 120 4.52 11.93 -5.46
C SER A 120 3.00 12.14 -5.63
N GLN A 121 2.16 11.13 -5.32
CA GLN A 121 0.71 11.24 -5.32
C GLN A 121 0.10 11.30 -3.90
N SER A 122 0.93 11.24 -2.86
CA SER A 122 0.50 11.44 -1.47
C SER A 122 -0.12 12.82 -1.25
N LEU A 123 -1.23 12.87 -0.52
CA LEU A 123 -1.94 14.14 -0.24
C LEU A 123 -1.25 14.99 0.85
N HIS A 124 -0.41 14.38 1.69
CA HIS A 124 0.24 15.06 2.80
C HIS A 124 1.72 14.68 2.92
N PRO A 125 2.62 15.62 3.23
CA PRO A 125 4.03 15.32 3.43
C PRO A 125 4.23 14.25 4.51
N THR A 126 5.02 13.24 4.16
CA THR A 126 5.42 12.14 5.05
C THR A 126 6.91 11.92 4.89
N ARG A 127 7.69 12.08 5.96
CA ARG A 127 9.11 11.69 5.95
C ARG A 127 9.18 10.19 6.20
N ILE A 128 9.67 9.46 5.21
CA ILE A 128 9.91 8.02 5.31
C ILE A 128 11.35 7.79 5.77
N ILE A 129 11.55 6.82 6.67
CA ILE A 129 12.88 6.34 7.07
C ILE A 129 12.86 4.82 6.90
N PRO A 130 13.42 4.28 5.81
CA PRO A 130 13.46 2.85 5.59
C PRO A 130 14.47 2.16 6.54
N TYR A 131 14.21 0.91 6.89
CA TYR A 131 15.10 0.05 7.69
C TYR A 131 15.59 0.69 9.00
N PHE A 132 14.75 1.52 9.64
CA PHE A 132 14.98 2.09 10.98
C PHE A 132 15.33 0.99 12.00
N TYR A 133 14.72 -0.19 11.84
CA TYR A 133 15.37 -1.44 12.19
C TYR A 133 15.40 -2.34 10.96
N LYS A 134 16.57 -2.87 10.60
CA LYS A 134 16.71 -3.94 9.61
C LYS A 134 16.70 -5.29 10.33
N ALA A 135 16.01 -6.27 9.75
CA ALA A 135 16.03 -7.64 10.22
C ALA A 135 17.43 -8.25 10.05
N LYS A 136 17.92 -8.93 11.09
CA LYS A 136 19.28 -9.51 11.10
C LYS A 136 19.46 -10.69 10.15
N THR A 137 18.38 -11.39 9.81
CA THR A 137 18.44 -12.54 8.90
C THR A 137 18.32 -12.07 7.46
N ASP A 138 19.06 -12.71 6.56
CA ASP A 138 18.83 -12.58 5.13
C ASP A 138 17.51 -13.25 4.72
N VAL A 139 16.91 -12.70 3.67
CA VAL A 139 15.61 -13.14 3.15
C VAL A 139 15.85 -13.82 1.82
N GLU A 140 15.36 -15.05 1.68
CA GLU A 140 15.39 -15.77 0.39
C GLU A 140 14.47 -15.06 -0.61
N GLN A 141 14.91 -14.89 -1.86
CA GLN A 141 14.09 -14.23 -2.90
C GLN A 141 12.75 -14.95 -3.14
N ASP A 142 12.74 -16.29 -3.07
CA ASP A 142 11.54 -17.13 -3.22
C ASP A 142 10.60 -17.13 -2.00
N ASP A 143 10.94 -16.40 -0.94
CA ASP A 143 10.12 -16.29 0.27
C ASP A 143 8.93 -15.35 0.06
N VAL A 144 8.00 -15.36 1.02
CA VAL A 144 6.89 -14.40 1.04
C VAL A 144 7.08 -13.47 2.24
N THR A 145 7.24 -12.17 1.98
CA THR A 145 7.25 -11.15 3.03
C THR A 145 5.83 -10.71 3.35
N ILE A 146 5.42 -10.80 4.61
CA ILE A 146 4.19 -10.11 5.04
C ILE A 146 4.49 -8.62 5.08
N THR A 147 3.73 -7.85 4.30
CA THR A 147 3.76 -6.39 4.30
C THR A 147 2.56 -5.88 5.10
N THR A 148 2.82 -5.07 6.12
CA THR A 148 1.78 -4.54 7.00
C THR A 148 2.06 -3.10 7.44
N LEU A 149 1.09 -2.48 8.11
CA LEU A 149 1.23 -1.16 8.71
C LEU A 149 0.64 -1.15 10.11
N VAL A 150 1.25 -0.37 11.01
CA VAL A 150 0.77 -0.23 12.39
C VAL A 150 0.98 1.16 12.96
N THR A 151 0.15 1.48 13.94
CA THR A 151 0.33 2.56 14.92
C THR A 151 0.64 1.94 16.29
N SER A 152 1.14 2.73 17.25
CA SER A 152 1.66 2.21 18.53
C SER A 152 0.66 1.38 19.35
N ASN A 153 -0.64 1.70 19.26
CA ASN A 153 -1.72 0.92 19.89
C ASN A 153 -1.88 -0.52 19.36
N ARG A 154 -1.18 -0.91 18.28
CA ARG A 154 -1.22 -2.26 17.68
C ARG A 154 0.06 -3.07 17.85
N PHE A 155 1.06 -2.58 18.59
CA PHE A 155 2.33 -3.28 18.81
C PHE A 155 2.17 -4.68 19.45
N SER A 156 1.17 -4.88 20.31
CA SER A 156 0.86 -6.20 20.87
C SER A 156 0.37 -7.19 19.81
N VAL A 157 -0.46 -6.74 18.86
CA VAL A 157 -0.96 -7.54 17.74
C VAL A 157 0.15 -7.81 16.72
N LEU A 158 1.01 -6.81 16.44
CA LEU A 158 2.19 -7.00 15.59
C LEU A 158 3.13 -8.06 16.18
N LYS A 159 3.34 -8.07 17.50
CA LYS A 159 4.09 -9.15 18.14
C LYS A 159 3.44 -10.51 17.88
N GLN A 160 2.12 -10.64 18.07
CA GLN A 160 1.41 -11.90 17.81
C GLN A 160 1.53 -12.35 16.35
N LEU A 161 1.47 -11.43 15.38
CA LEU A 161 1.70 -11.72 13.97
C LEU A 161 3.10 -12.29 13.72
N VAL A 162 4.15 -11.64 14.24
CA VAL A 162 5.54 -12.10 14.11
C VAL A 162 5.75 -13.46 14.77
N GLU A 163 5.23 -13.68 15.97
CA GLU A 163 5.32 -14.98 16.65
C GLU A 163 4.54 -16.09 15.94
N ARG A 164 3.47 -15.75 15.20
CA ARG A 164 2.62 -16.70 14.45
C ARG A 164 3.06 -16.96 13.03
N TYR A 165 3.78 -16.04 12.40
CA TYR A 165 4.16 -16.18 11.00
C TYR A 165 5.32 -17.18 10.84
N GLN A 166 4.97 -18.46 10.96
CA GLN A 166 5.89 -19.55 11.22
C GLN A 166 5.75 -20.60 10.10
N GLY A 167 6.79 -20.75 9.28
CA GLY A 167 6.81 -21.71 8.17
C GLY A 167 7.47 -23.04 8.52
N MET A 168 8.23 -23.56 7.55
CA MET A 168 8.85 -24.88 7.55
C MET A 168 9.70 -25.19 8.81
N PHE A 169 9.61 -26.45 9.27
CA PHE A 169 10.53 -27.02 10.25
C PHE A 169 11.83 -27.46 9.58
N VAL A 170 12.96 -26.92 10.02
CA VAL A 170 14.30 -27.39 9.66
C VAL A 170 14.86 -28.28 10.76
N PHE A 171 15.40 -29.43 10.37
CA PHE A 171 16.08 -30.36 11.26
C PHE A 171 17.48 -29.83 11.58
N LEU A 172 17.79 -29.60 12.87
CA LEU A 172 19.07 -29.02 13.31
C LEU A 172 20.21 -30.04 13.52
N GLY A 173 20.05 -31.27 13.02
CA GLY A 173 21.05 -32.32 13.19
C GLY A 173 21.05 -32.95 14.59
N SER A 174 21.73 -34.09 14.71
CA SER A 174 21.90 -34.81 15.98
C SER A 174 23.23 -34.43 16.64
N GLN A 175 23.29 -33.25 17.27
CA GLN A 175 24.48 -32.79 18.00
C GLN A 175 24.30 -32.69 19.52
N LEU A 176 23.29 -33.38 20.06
CA LEU A 176 23.16 -33.65 21.49
C LEU A 176 23.14 -35.15 21.74
N SER A 177 24.02 -35.61 22.64
CA SER A 177 24.12 -36.99 23.09
C SER A 177 22.93 -37.36 23.99
N GLY A 178 21.75 -37.54 23.37
CA GLY A 178 20.52 -37.87 24.10
C GLY A 178 19.23 -37.57 23.33
N HIS A 179 18.88 -38.46 22.39
CA HIS A 179 17.53 -38.78 21.88
C HIS A 179 16.49 -37.69 21.50
N GLN A 180 16.75 -36.39 21.64
CA GLN A 180 15.84 -35.33 21.20
C GLN A 180 16.22 -34.82 19.81
N ARG A 181 15.35 -35.05 18.82
CA ARG A 181 15.44 -34.43 17.49
C ARG A 181 15.03 -32.96 17.59
N GLY A 182 15.99 -32.05 17.53
CA GLY A 182 15.72 -30.61 17.41
C GLY A 182 15.18 -30.25 16.03
N TYR A 183 13.94 -29.78 15.96
CA TYR A 183 13.38 -29.13 14.78
C TYR A 183 13.14 -27.65 15.11
N MET A 184 13.73 -26.75 14.33
CA MET A 184 13.51 -25.31 14.46
C MET A 184 12.51 -24.85 13.40
N ARG A 185 11.52 -24.08 13.81
CA ARG A 185 10.51 -23.51 12.91
C ARG A 185 11.00 -22.17 12.38
N ILE A 186 11.07 -22.00 11.05
CA ILE A 186 11.54 -20.75 10.45
C ILE A 186 10.41 -19.73 10.45
N VAL A 187 10.57 -18.63 11.19
CA VAL A 187 9.71 -17.45 11.09
C VAL A 187 9.85 -16.83 9.70
N GLY A 188 8.74 -16.43 9.09
CA GLY A 188 8.74 -15.74 7.81
C GLY A 188 9.07 -14.26 7.95
N PRO A 189 9.58 -13.61 6.88
CA PRO A 189 9.93 -12.21 6.89
C PRO A 189 8.70 -11.29 6.98
N VAL A 190 8.86 -10.17 7.68
CA VAL A 190 7.83 -9.13 7.79
C VAL A 190 8.45 -7.78 7.46
N SER A 191 7.85 -7.02 6.55
CA SER A 191 8.13 -5.60 6.38
C SER A 191 6.95 -4.80 6.93
N VAL A 192 7.22 -3.89 7.87
CA VAL A 192 6.19 -3.11 8.53
C VAL A 192 6.48 -1.61 8.46
N THR A 193 5.50 -0.85 8.00
CA THR A 193 5.52 0.61 8.13
C THR A 193 4.88 1.01 9.46
N ILE A 194 5.62 1.73 10.29
CA ILE A 194 5.16 2.23 11.58
C ILE A 194 4.93 3.73 11.46
N HIS A 195 3.67 4.14 11.58
CA HIS A 195 3.33 5.55 11.62
C HIS A 195 3.63 6.13 13.01
N VAL A 196 4.34 7.25 13.02
CA VAL A 196 4.54 8.07 14.22
C VAL A 196 4.12 9.51 13.90
N PRO A 197 3.05 10.02 14.52
CA PRO A 197 2.63 11.39 14.30
C PRO A 197 3.63 12.36 14.95
N LEU A 198 4.03 13.39 14.22
CA LEU A 198 4.82 14.53 14.71
C LEU A 198 3.94 15.79 14.80
N PRO A 199 4.21 16.72 15.74
CA PRO A 199 3.63 18.05 15.70
C PRO A 199 4.19 18.84 14.52
N SER A 200 3.42 19.83 14.07
CA SER A 200 3.79 20.72 12.96
C SER A 200 4.89 21.73 13.31
N THR A 201 5.25 21.85 14.59
CA THR A 201 6.34 22.71 15.09
C THR A 201 7.05 22.02 16.25
N ILE A 202 8.39 22.00 16.25
CA ILE A 202 9.17 21.56 17.40
C ILE A 202 9.23 22.73 18.40
N PRO A 203 9.00 22.52 19.71
CA PRO A 203 9.35 23.50 20.73
C PRO A 203 10.86 23.80 20.69
N ALA A 204 11.26 25.03 21.06
CA ALA A 204 12.66 25.45 21.02
C ALA A 204 13.62 24.68 21.97
N GLY A 205 13.08 23.79 22.82
CA GLY A 205 13.83 22.86 23.67
C GLY A 205 13.67 21.38 23.28
N GLY A 206 13.30 21.10 22.02
CA GLY A 206 13.11 19.73 21.54
C GLY A 206 11.82 19.07 22.04
N PHE A 207 11.79 17.74 21.99
CA PHE A 207 10.68 16.93 22.49
C PHE A 207 10.91 16.52 23.96
N THR A 208 9.92 16.71 24.81
CA THR A 208 9.93 16.07 26.13
C THR A 208 9.75 14.56 25.98
N ILE A 209 10.39 13.77 26.85
CA ILE A 209 10.25 12.30 26.89
C ILE A 209 8.77 11.87 27.04
N SER A 210 7.94 12.71 27.66
CA SER A 210 6.50 12.53 27.81
C SER A 210 5.66 12.76 26.54
N HIS A 211 6.25 13.20 25.42
CA HIS A 211 5.51 13.44 24.19
C HIS A 211 5.01 12.12 23.56
N PRO A 212 3.76 12.03 23.03
CA PRO A 212 3.22 10.79 22.48
C PRO A 212 4.11 10.12 21.42
N SER A 213 4.77 10.91 20.56
CA SER A 213 5.75 10.41 19.56
C SER A 213 6.98 9.77 20.20
N ALA A 214 7.49 10.31 21.31
CA ALA A 214 8.62 9.77 22.05
C ALA A 214 8.24 8.44 22.73
N ILE A 215 7.06 8.41 23.35
CA ILE A 215 6.48 7.20 23.94
C ILE A 215 6.29 6.11 22.87
N ALA A 216 5.79 6.46 21.68
CA ALA A 216 5.64 5.52 20.57
C ALA A 216 6.97 4.91 20.11
N LEU A 217 8.04 5.72 19.99
CA LEU A 217 9.37 5.23 19.64
C LEU A 217 10.01 4.37 20.75
N GLN A 218 9.81 4.73 22.03
CA GLN A 218 10.23 3.91 23.17
C GLN A 218 9.52 2.54 23.19
N GLN A 219 8.20 2.54 22.98
CA GLN A 219 7.40 1.31 22.88
C GLN A 219 7.83 0.45 21.69
N LEU A 220 8.22 1.07 20.57
CA LEU A 220 8.76 0.37 19.41
C LEU A 220 10.13 -0.27 19.71
N HIS A 221 11.04 0.46 20.35
CA HIS A 221 12.33 -0.09 20.76
C HIS A 221 12.17 -1.25 21.76
N ALA A 222 11.24 -1.13 22.71
CA ALA A 222 10.87 -2.20 23.61
C ALA A 222 10.29 -3.41 22.85
N LEU A 223 9.42 -3.21 21.85
CA LEU A 223 8.88 -4.26 20.99
C LEU A 223 10.00 -4.99 20.23
N TYR A 224 10.93 -4.26 19.62
CA TYR A 224 12.10 -4.80 18.90
C TYR A 224 12.97 -5.67 19.80
N LYS A 225 13.23 -5.24 21.05
CA LYS A 225 13.94 -6.03 22.07
C LYS A 225 13.10 -7.16 22.69
N SER A 226 11.78 -7.22 22.46
CA SER A 226 10.87 -8.12 23.20
C SER A 226 10.86 -9.58 22.73
N SER A 227 11.49 -9.89 21.59
CA SER A 227 11.62 -11.25 21.04
C SER A 227 12.78 -11.33 20.06
N LEU A 228 13.49 -12.45 20.06
CA LEU A 228 14.53 -12.74 19.06
C LEU A 228 13.93 -12.73 17.64
N HIS A 229 12.73 -13.29 17.47
CA HIS A 229 12.04 -13.36 16.17
C HIS A 229 11.81 -11.97 15.57
N PHE A 230 11.48 -10.97 16.39
CA PHE A 230 11.28 -9.61 15.92
C PHE A 230 12.58 -9.04 15.34
N SER A 231 13.67 -9.07 16.12
CA SER A 231 14.97 -8.54 15.67
C SER A 231 15.58 -9.34 14.50
N ALA A 232 15.20 -10.62 14.35
CA ALA A 232 15.72 -11.50 13.32
C ALA A 232 14.97 -11.38 11.98
N HIS A 233 13.67 -11.10 11.98
CA HIS A 233 12.82 -11.26 10.77
C HIS A 233 11.94 -10.04 10.41
N VAL A 234 11.95 -8.96 11.21
CA VAL A 234 11.13 -7.76 10.95
C VAL A 234 11.97 -6.58 10.46
N ASP A 235 11.73 -6.17 9.22
CA ASP A 235 12.19 -4.89 8.65
C ASP A 235 11.17 -3.80 9.01
N VAL A 236 11.63 -2.74 9.68
CA VAL A 236 10.81 -1.64 10.21
C VAL A 236 11.11 -0.35 9.45
N HIS A 237 10.08 0.26 8.90
CA HIS A 237 10.15 1.54 8.17
C HIS A 237 9.32 2.58 8.92
N LEU A 238 9.87 3.74 9.27
CA LEU A 238 9.09 4.81 9.93
C LEU A 238 8.39 5.68 8.88
N ALA A 239 7.14 6.03 9.14
CA ALA A 239 6.39 7.05 8.43
C ALA A 239 6.06 8.20 9.39
N LEU A 240 6.78 9.32 9.27
CA LEU A 240 6.65 10.48 10.13
C LEU A 240 5.79 11.54 9.43
N SER A 241 4.64 11.93 9.99
CA SER A 241 3.77 12.97 9.42
C SER A 241 3.57 14.15 10.37
N PRO A 242 3.66 15.41 9.91
CA PRO A 242 3.64 16.61 10.77
C PRO A 242 2.23 17.04 11.22
N PHE A 243 1.22 16.17 11.09
CA PHE A 243 -0.20 16.51 11.31
C PHE A 243 -0.80 15.86 12.55
N ALA A 244 -0.07 15.86 13.67
CA ALA A 244 -0.69 15.79 14.99
C ALA A 244 -1.46 17.10 15.29
N ARG A 245 -2.65 17.29 14.71
CA ARG A 245 -3.52 18.43 15.10
C ARG A 245 -4.02 18.21 16.52
N ASN A 246 -3.42 18.94 17.48
CA ASN A 246 -4.07 19.21 18.74
C ASN A 246 -5.45 19.84 18.47
N THR A 247 -6.48 19.29 19.09
CA THR A 247 -7.83 19.87 19.17
C THR A 247 -7.85 21.07 20.13
N GLN A 248 -7.12 22.14 19.79
CA GLN A 248 -7.30 23.44 20.43
C GLN A 248 -8.69 23.98 20.06
N GLY A 249 -9.64 23.74 20.97
CA GLY A 249 -11.05 24.09 20.78
C GLY A 249 -11.86 24.08 22.08
N ASN A 250 -11.27 24.45 23.22
CA ASN A 250 -11.90 24.82 24.51
C ASN A 250 -13.12 24.01 25.02
N ARG A 251 -13.27 22.76 24.60
CA ARG A 251 -14.15 21.77 25.21
C ARG A 251 -13.35 20.52 25.47
N ALA A 252 -12.95 20.34 26.73
CA ALA A 252 -12.35 19.12 27.20
C ALA A 252 -13.40 17.99 27.16
N THR A 253 -13.44 17.26 26.05
CA THR A 253 -13.93 15.89 26.02
C THR A 253 -12.71 14.97 26.04
N ASN A 254 -12.72 13.94 26.89
CA ASN A 254 -11.53 13.15 27.25
C ASN A 254 -11.06 12.15 26.17
N HIS A 255 -11.19 12.49 24.88
CA HIS A 255 -10.77 11.66 23.76
C HIS A 255 -9.45 12.14 23.17
N ALA A 256 -8.35 11.77 23.82
CA ALA A 256 -6.97 12.12 23.43
C ALA A 256 -6.43 11.39 22.18
N ASN A 257 -7.27 10.63 21.47
CA ASN A 257 -6.85 9.68 20.42
C ASN A 257 -7.37 10.00 19.01
N SER A 258 -8.05 11.13 18.78
CA SER A 258 -8.53 11.47 17.42
C SER A 258 -7.39 11.96 16.52
N GLU A 259 -6.66 11.01 15.94
CA GLU A 259 -5.86 11.25 14.75
C GLU A 259 -6.70 12.01 13.71
N GLY A 260 -6.26 13.22 13.36
CA GLY A 260 -7.03 14.15 12.54
C GLY A 260 -7.30 13.65 11.13
N GLU A 261 -8.39 14.15 10.55
CA GLU A 261 -8.73 14.00 9.13
C GLU A 261 -7.55 14.46 8.26
N GLY A 262 -6.87 13.51 7.60
CA GLY A 262 -5.63 13.72 6.84
C GLY A 262 -4.37 13.00 7.38
N GLY A 263 -4.35 12.57 8.65
CA GLY A 263 -3.19 11.86 9.22
C GLY A 263 -2.98 10.44 8.66
N ARG A 264 -4.09 9.72 8.41
CA ARG A 264 -4.13 8.29 8.04
C ARG A 264 -3.81 8.02 6.57
N GLN A 265 -2.53 8.10 6.19
CA GLN A 265 -2.08 7.85 4.81
C GLN A 265 -1.81 6.35 4.56
N PHE A 266 -2.79 5.50 4.84
CA PHE A 266 -2.62 4.04 4.83
C PHE A 266 -2.05 3.49 3.51
N ASN A 267 -2.41 4.07 2.35
CA ASN A 267 -1.91 3.58 1.06
C ASN A 267 -0.43 3.96 0.81
N VAL A 268 0.03 5.12 1.29
CA VAL A 268 1.46 5.46 1.35
C VAL A 268 2.19 4.42 2.21
N TRP A 269 1.67 4.11 3.40
CA TRP A 269 2.32 3.18 4.33
C TRP A 269 2.36 1.72 3.81
N ARG A 270 1.32 1.28 3.08
CA ARG A 270 1.31 0.01 2.32
C ARG A 270 2.40 0.01 1.24
N ASN A 271 2.50 1.09 0.48
CA ASN A 271 3.49 1.21 -0.59
C ASN A 271 4.92 1.24 -0.03
N VAL A 272 5.17 1.87 1.13
CA VAL A 272 6.48 1.82 1.83
C VAL A 272 6.86 0.39 2.22
N ALA A 273 5.97 -0.33 2.91
CA ALA A 273 6.24 -1.72 3.31
C ALA A 273 6.43 -2.65 2.09
N ARG A 274 5.70 -2.40 1.00
CA ARG A 274 5.88 -3.14 -0.25
C ARG A 274 7.19 -2.80 -0.97
N LEU A 275 7.58 -1.53 -1.01
CA LEU A 275 8.77 -1.05 -1.72
C LEU A 275 10.08 -1.56 -1.11
N PHE A 276 10.09 -1.76 0.21
CA PHE A 276 11.28 -2.19 0.95
C PHE A 276 11.23 -3.65 1.44
N ALA A 277 10.24 -4.43 1.00
CA ALA A 277 10.26 -5.88 1.16
C ALA A 277 11.46 -6.49 0.42
N ARG A 278 12.12 -7.49 1.01
CA ARG A 278 13.36 -8.09 0.50
C ARG A 278 13.17 -9.39 -0.29
N SER A 279 11.94 -9.87 -0.45
CA SER A 279 11.58 -11.04 -1.25
C SER A 279 10.75 -10.67 -2.47
N ASP A 280 10.77 -11.50 -3.51
CA ASP A 280 10.03 -11.27 -4.75
C ASP A 280 8.51 -11.33 -4.53
N PHE A 281 8.07 -12.16 -3.57
CA PHE A 281 6.66 -12.28 -3.21
C PHE A 281 6.35 -11.51 -1.93
N VAL A 282 5.20 -10.83 -1.94
CA VAL A 282 4.65 -10.12 -0.79
C VAL A 282 3.20 -10.54 -0.53
N MET A 283 2.84 -10.66 0.74
CA MET A 283 1.44 -10.70 1.17
C MET A 283 1.10 -9.37 1.84
N MET A 284 0.17 -8.61 1.28
CA MET A 284 -0.37 -7.44 1.97
C MET A 284 -1.41 -7.89 3.00
N LEU A 285 -1.11 -7.69 4.29
CA LEU A 285 -1.92 -8.21 5.40
C LEU A 285 -2.21 -7.09 6.40
N ASP A 286 -3.47 -6.94 6.80
CA ASP A 286 -3.81 -6.10 7.96
C ASP A 286 -3.34 -6.78 9.24
N VAL A 287 -2.75 -6.04 10.18
CA VAL A 287 -2.12 -6.62 11.38
C VAL A 287 -3.11 -7.43 12.23
N ASP A 288 -4.40 -7.06 12.15
CA ASP A 288 -5.51 -7.73 12.84
C ASP A 288 -5.90 -9.10 12.25
N PHE A 289 -5.28 -9.58 11.16
CA PHE A 289 -5.50 -10.94 10.67
C PHE A 289 -4.47 -11.94 11.21
N ALA A 290 -4.98 -12.96 11.90
CA ALA A 290 -4.18 -14.08 12.34
C ALA A 290 -3.82 -15.01 11.18
N VAL A 291 -2.54 -15.38 11.09
CA VAL A 291 -2.07 -16.48 10.23
C VAL A 291 -2.50 -17.80 10.87
N CYS A 292 -3.56 -18.40 10.35
CA CYS A 292 -4.12 -19.66 10.88
C CYS A 292 -3.47 -20.91 10.29
N THR A 293 -2.99 -20.86 9.05
CA THR A 293 -2.46 -22.03 8.32
C THR A 293 -1.10 -21.71 7.68
N ASP A 294 -0.25 -22.72 7.48
CA ASP A 294 1.05 -22.55 6.81
C ASP A 294 0.91 -22.48 5.27
N TRP A 295 0.33 -21.39 4.79
CA TRP A 295 0.25 -21.05 3.37
C TRP A 295 1.63 -20.70 2.79
N ARG A 296 2.56 -20.18 3.61
CA ARG A 296 3.91 -19.78 3.19
C ARG A 296 4.66 -20.99 2.63
N SER A 297 4.72 -22.10 3.37
CA SER A 297 5.39 -23.31 2.88
C SER A 297 4.71 -23.88 1.64
N ALA A 298 3.37 -23.79 1.51
CA ALA A 298 2.66 -24.25 0.32
C ALA A 298 3.05 -23.43 -0.94
N ILE A 299 3.14 -22.10 -0.82
CA ILE A 299 3.60 -21.22 -1.91
C ILE A 299 5.06 -21.52 -2.26
N ARG A 300 5.96 -21.56 -1.27
CA ARG A 300 7.40 -21.81 -1.50
C ARG A 300 7.68 -23.18 -2.11
N ASP A 301 7.02 -24.24 -1.63
CA ASP A 301 7.17 -25.59 -2.19
C ASP A 301 6.69 -25.67 -3.65
N SER A 302 5.58 -24.99 -3.97
CA SER A 302 5.09 -24.93 -5.34
C SER A 302 5.93 -24.01 -6.25
N ALA A 303 6.52 -22.94 -5.72
CA ALA A 303 7.46 -22.08 -6.44
C ALA A 303 8.79 -22.79 -6.76
N ARG A 304 9.27 -23.67 -5.86
CA ARG A 304 10.41 -24.57 -6.11
C ARG A 304 10.08 -25.69 -7.08
N ALA A 305 8.86 -26.24 -7.02
CA ALA A 305 8.42 -27.32 -7.90
C ALA A 305 8.49 -26.97 -9.41
N ILE A 306 8.37 -25.68 -9.77
CA ILE A 306 8.57 -25.17 -11.15
C ILE A 306 9.92 -25.62 -11.73
N HIS A 307 10.98 -25.65 -10.91
CA HIS A 307 12.33 -26.04 -11.35
C HIS A 307 12.64 -27.53 -11.11
N GLY A 308 11.63 -28.36 -10.89
CA GLY A 308 11.76 -29.82 -10.81
C GLY A 308 12.37 -30.37 -9.51
N THR A 309 12.73 -29.52 -8.54
CA THR A 309 13.38 -29.91 -7.29
C THR A 309 12.41 -30.35 -6.18
N SER A 310 11.10 -30.26 -6.40
CA SER A 310 10.07 -30.55 -5.39
C SER A 310 8.73 -30.90 -6.03
N VAL A 311 7.87 -31.57 -5.26
CA VAL A 311 6.50 -31.91 -5.68
C VAL A 311 5.55 -30.81 -5.22
N SER A 312 4.89 -30.12 -6.16
CA SER A 312 3.83 -29.16 -5.81
C SER A 312 2.75 -29.81 -4.93
N LYS A 313 2.45 -29.14 -3.82
CA LYS A 313 1.31 -29.46 -2.94
C LYS A 313 0.00 -28.95 -3.53
N LEU A 314 0.06 -27.85 -4.27
CA LEU A 314 -1.10 -27.21 -4.90
C LEU A 314 -1.55 -27.93 -6.18
N LYS A 315 -2.86 -27.87 -6.45
CA LYS A 315 -3.57 -28.47 -7.59
C LYS A 315 -4.61 -27.47 -8.14
N LEU A 316 -4.87 -27.50 -9.43
CA LEU A 316 -5.96 -26.76 -10.07
C LEU A 316 -6.84 -27.75 -10.84
N GLY A 317 -8.12 -27.90 -10.47
CA GLY A 317 -8.99 -28.93 -11.01
C GLY A 317 -8.48 -30.35 -10.71
N GLY A 318 -7.82 -30.54 -9.57
CA GLY A 318 -7.09 -31.78 -9.23
C GLY A 318 -5.76 -32.00 -9.97
N ASN A 319 -5.40 -31.15 -10.94
CA ASN A 319 -4.18 -31.29 -11.75
C ASN A 319 -3.01 -30.47 -11.15
N LYS A 320 -1.86 -31.13 -10.94
CA LYS A 320 -0.63 -30.49 -10.44
C LYS A 320 0.12 -29.68 -11.51
N THR A 321 0.08 -30.10 -12.77
CA THR A 321 0.74 -29.37 -13.88
C THR A 321 0.07 -28.02 -14.08
N ALA A 322 -1.27 -27.99 -14.11
CA ALA A 322 -2.05 -26.75 -14.20
C ALA A 322 -1.83 -25.81 -12.98
N ALA A 323 -1.55 -26.35 -11.79
CA ALA A 323 -1.11 -25.54 -10.65
C ALA A 323 0.32 -25.00 -10.83
N THR A 324 1.21 -25.75 -11.47
CA THR A 324 2.59 -25.30 -11.78
C THR A 324 2.57 -24.17 -12.80
N GLU A 325 1.68 -24.23 -13.81
CA GLU A 325 1.41 -23.14 -14.76
C GLU A 325 0.96 -21.86 -14.04
N VAL A 326 -0.01 -21.95 -13.12
CA VAL A 326 -0.44 -20.78 -12.31
C VAL A 326 0.68 -20.24 -11.42
N MET A 327 1.58 -21.09 -10.94
CA MET A 327 2.72 -20.67 -10.13
C MET A 327 3.84 -20.04 -10.99
N GLN A 328 3.93 -20.39 -12.27
CA GLN A 328 4.75 -19.67 -13.25
C GLN A 328 4.14 -18.31 -13.56
N ASP A 329 2.82 -18.24 -13.84
CA ASP A 329 2.09 -16.97 -13.97
C ASP A 329 2.26 -16.07 -12.71
N PHE A 330 2.32 -16.67 -11.52
CA PHE A 330 2.56 -15.94 -10.27
C PHE A 330 3.98 -15.36 -10.18
N LYS A 331 5.00 -16.09 -10.67
CA LYS A 331 6.37 -15.56 -10.82
C LYS A 331 6.47 -14.47 -11.87
N ASP A 332 5.77 -14.62 -12.98
CA ASP A 332 5.77 -13.67 -14.10
C ASP A 332 4.87 -12.44 -13.84
N GLY A 333 4.20 -12.38 -12.68
CA GLY A 333 3.35 -11.27 -12.26
C GLY A 333 1.99 -11.21 -12.96
N SER A 334 1.57 -12.26 -13.67
CA SER A 334 0.27 -12.38 -14.35
C SER A 334 -0.79 -13.11 -13.49
N ALA A 335 -0.41 -13.74 -12.38
CA ALA A 335 -1.31 -14.29 -11.38
C ALA A 335 -1.02 -13.76 -9.97
N ALA A 336 -2.03 -13.81 -9.10
CA ALA A 336 -1.90 -13.52 -7.68
C ALA A 336 -2.76 -14.49 -6.84
N LEU A 337 -2.25 -14.86 -5.67
CA LEU A 337 -2.86 -15.84 -4.78
C LEU A 337 -3.73 -15.15 -3.73
N VAL A 338 -4.90 -15.73 -3.45
CA VAL A 338 -5.90 -15.22 -2.51
C VAL A 338 -6.07 -16.19 -1.36
N ILE A 339 -5.96 -15.68 -0.13
CA ILE A 339 -6.23 -16.45 1.09
C ILE A 339 -7.56 -15.97 1.68
N PRO A 340 -8.60 -16.84 1.74
CA PRO A 340 -9.89 -16.55 2.34
C PRO A 340 -9.84 -16.02 3.77
N ALA A 341 -10.75 -15.10 4.10
CA ALA A 341 -10.81 -14.42 5.39
C ALA A 341 -12.12 -14.76 6.14
N PHE A 342 -12.02 -14.91 7.46
CA PHE A 342 -13.12 -15.27 8.34
C PHE A 342 -13.17 -14.37 9.58
N GLU A 343 -14.31 -14.33 10.26
CA GLU A 343 -14.51 -13.62 11.55
C GLU A 343 -15.35 -14.46 12.49
N TYR A 344 -15.17 -14.26 13.81
CA TYR A 344 -16.07 -14.85 14.80
C TYR A 344 -17.40 -14.10 14.84
N VAL A 345 -18.51 -14.85 14.86
CA VAL A 345 -19.86 -14.29 14.94
C VAL A 345 -20.07 -13.57 16.27
N ASN A 346 -19.59 -14.17 17.36
CA ASN A 346 -19.45 -13.46 18.63
C ASN A 346 -18.06 -12.82 18.69
N GLN A 347 -18.02 -11.49 18.69
CA GLN A 347 -16.78 -10.73 18.73
C GLN A 347 -15.90 -11.09 19.94
N ASP A 348 -16.47 -11.33 21.12
CA ASP A 348 -15.68 -11.63 22.32
C ASP A 348 -14.89 -12.94 22.20
N ALA A 349 -15.41 -13.92 21.47
CA ALA A 349 -14.73 -15.18 21.18
C ALA A 349 -13.60 -15.04 20.14
N GLY A 350 -13.64 -13.98 19.32
CA GLY A 350 -12.59 -13.67 18.33
C GLY A 350 -11.45 -12.79 18.87
N ASN A 351 -11.45 -12.45 20.17
CA ASN A 351 -10.41 -11.60 20.76
C ASN A 351 -9.07 -12.34 20.96
N ASP A 352 -9.08 -13.65 21.19
CA ASP A 352 -7.86 -14.44 21.45
C ASP A 352 -7.52 -15.37 20.28
N GLN A 353 -6.47 -14.98 19.54
CA GLN A 353 -5.94 -15.77 18.43
C GLN A 353 -5.47 -17.18 18.85
N SER A 354 -5.18 -17.44 20.14
CA SER A 354 -4.77 -18.77 20.62
C SER A 354 -5.82 -19.85 20.40
N THR A 355 -7.10 -19.44 20.39
CA THR A 355 -8.26 -20.32 20.22
C THR A 355 -8.63 -20.59 18.76
N PHE A 356 -7.96 -19.94 17.81
CA PHE A 356 -8.34 -19.99 16.39
C PHE A 356 -8.00 -21.35 15.78
N PRO A 357 -8.87 -21.92 14.92
CA PRO A 357 -8.58 -23.16 14.21
C PRO A 357 -7.32 -23.01 13.36
N SER A 358 -6.43 -24.00 13.43
CA SER A 358 -5.16 -24.05 12.68
C SER A 358 -5.24 -24.92 11.41
N ASP A 359 -6.41 -25.47 11.13
CA ASP A 359 -6.68 -26.35 10.00
C ASP A 359 -8.11 -26.13 9.46
N LYS A 360 -8.32 -26.51 8.19
CA LYS A 360 -9.59 -26.28 7.50
C LYS A 360 -10.73 -27.17 8.01
N GLU A 361 -10.45 -28.37 8.52
CA GLU A 361 -11.50 -29.25 9.06
C GLU A 361 -12.11 -28.65 10.34
N SER A 362 -11.27 -28.16 11.25
CA SER A 362 -11.67 -27.41 12.44
C SER A 362 -12.44 -26.13 12.09
N LEU A 363 -11.98 -25.36 11.10
CA LEU A 363 -12.73 -24.21 10.59
C LEU A 363 -14.13 -24.62 10.07
N LEU A 364 -14.22 -25.66 9.24
CA LEU A 364 -15.49 -26.12 8.68
C LEU A 364 -16.43 -26.65 9.77
N ARG A 365 -15.93 -27.24 10.86
CA ARG A 365 -16.74 -27.60 12.03
C ARG A 365 -17.35 -26.38 12.71
N LEU A 366 -16.58 -25.31 12.90
CA LEU A 366 -17.03 -24.05 13.52
C LEU A 366 -17.98 -23.22 12.63
N ILE A 367 -17.92 -23.39 11.31
CA ILE A 367 -18.87 -22.80 10.36
C ILE A 367 -20.18 -23.60 10.30
N LYS A 368 -20.10 -24.94 10.40
CA LYS A 368 -21.27 -25.85 10.30
C LYS A 368 -22.01 -26.05 11.62
N SER A 369 -21.49 -25.53 12.74
CA SER A 369 -22.16 -25.61 14.05
C SER A 369 -23.50 -24.86 14.05
N ARG A 370 -24.36 -25.17 15.03
CA ARG A 370 -25.65 -24.50 15.21
C ARG A 370 -25.77 -24.00 16.65
N PRO A 371 -25.67 -22.68 16.90
CA PRO A 371 -25.38 -21.60 15.94
C PRO A 371 -23.94 -21.69 15.35
N PRO A 372 -23.67 -21.07 14.19
CA PRO A 372 -22.31 -20.91 13.68
C PRO A 372 -21.44 -20.09 14.63
N VAL A 373 -20.19 -20.52 14.86
CA VAL A 373 -19.21 -19.79 15.68
C VAL A 373 -18.40 -18.83 14.81
N ILE A 374 -18.06 -19.25 13.59
CA ILE A 374 -17.28 -18.48 12.61
C ILE A 374 -18.11 -18.29 11.33
N SER A 375 -17.98 -17.12 10.71
CA SER A 375 -18.53 -16.79 9.38
C SER A 375 -17.44 -16.25 8.44
N SER A 376 -17.72 -16.24 7.13
CA SER A 376 -16.92 -15.47 6.16
C SER A 376 -16.80 -14.02 6.60
N PHE A 377 -15.61 -13.42 6.44
CA PHE A 377 -15.34 -12.04 6.86
C PHE A 377 -16.32 -11.04 6.23
N HIS A 378 -16.88 -10.16 7.07
CA HIS A 378 -17.90 -9.15 6.73
C HIS A 378 -19.01 -9.68 5.79
N PRO A 379 -19.84 -10.65 6.22
CA PRO A 379 -20.80 -11.34 5.35
C PRO A 379 -21.92 -10.42 4.82
N SER A 380 -22.16 -9.29 5.49
CA SER A 380 -23.08 -8.24 5.04
C SER A 380 -22.51 -7.37 3.90
N TRP A 381 -21.18 -7.38 3.68
CA TRP A 381 -20.49 -6.65 2.62
C TRP A 381 -20.07 -7.57 1.47
N ALA A 382 -21.05 -8.23 0.88
CA ALA A 382 -20.90 -9.09 -0.30
C ALA A 382 -19.98 -8.51 -1.41
N PRO A 383 -20.02 -7.20 -1.77
CA PRO A 383 -19.18 -6.67 -2.84
C PRO A 383 -17.67 -6.70 -2.59
N GLY A 384 -17.22 -6.72 -1.32
CA GLY A 384 -15.78 -6.75 -0.99
C GLY A 384 -15.20 -8.15 -0.89
N HIS A 385 -16.02 -9.17 -0.60
CA HIS A 385 -15.54 -10.49 -0.19
C HIS A 385 -16.12 -11.67 -0.98
N ASN A 386 -17.22 -11.51 -1.73
CA ASN A 386 -17.83 -12.64 -2.46
C ASN A 386 -17.01 -13.11 -3.68
N SER A 387 -16.02 -12.35 -4.13
CA SER A 387 -15.05 -12.77 -5.16
C SER A 387 -14.29 -14.05 -4.74
N THR A 388 -14.21 -14.33 -3.43
CA THR A 388 -13.67 -15.57 -2.87
C THR A 388 -14.55 -16.80 -3.15
N GLU A 389 -15.82 -16.65 -3.56
CA GLU A 389 -16.76 -17.76 -3.77
C GLU A 389 -16.84 -18.74 -2.56
N TYR A 390 -17.07 -18.25 -1.33
CA TYR A 390 -17.03 -19.05 -0.10
C TYR A 390 -17.79 -20.40 -0.13
N ALA A 391 -18.91 -20.50 -0.86
CA ALA A 391 -19.61 -21.78 -1.04
C ALA A 391 -18.74 -22.86 -1.71
N ARG A 392 -17.87 -22.48 -2.64
CA ARG A 392 -16.86 -23.34 -3.27
C ARG A 392 -15.70 -23.63 -2.32
N PHE A 393 -15.26 -22.65 -1.53
CA PHE A 393 -14.29 -22.91 -0.46
C PHE A 393 -14.78 -24.01 0.51
N TYR A 394 -16.07 -23.97 0.89
CA TYR A 394 -16.65 -24.94 1.82
C TYR A 394 -16.85 -26.36 1.25
N SER A 395 -16.95 -26.51 -0.08
CA SER A 395 -17.11 -27.82 -0.72
C SER A 395 -15.79 -28.52 -1.03
N ILE A 396 -14.68 -27.78 -1.15
CA ILE A 396 -13.33 -28.34 -1.33
C ILE A 396 -12.92 -29.12 -0.07
N GLN A 397 -12.51 -30.37 -0.25
CA GLN A 397 -11.98 -31.22 0.82
C GLN A 397 -10.72 -30.62 1.47
N ALA A 398 -10.62 -30.69 2.79
CA ALA A 398 -9.45 -30.25 3.54
C ALA A 398 -8.21 -31.09 3.20
N GLY A 399 -7.06 -30.44 3.01
CA GLY A 399 -5.80 -31.08 2.63
C GLY A 399 -5.75 -31.56 1.17
N SER A 400 -6.68 -31.10 0.32
CA SER A 400 -6.72 -31.48 -1.09
C SER A 400 -5.61 -30.84 -1.93
N GLY A 401 -5.10 -29.69 -1.51
CA GLY A 401 -4.20 -28.82 -2.27
C GLY A 401 -4.92 -27.97 -3.33
N GLU A 402 -6.25 -28.03 -3.43
CA GLU A 402 -7.00 -27.43 -4.53
C GLU A 402 -7.02 -25.89 -4.43
N MET A 403 -6.61 -25.21 -5.50
CA MET A 403 -6.83 -23.79 -5.73
C MET A 403 -7.89 -23.58 -6.82
N TYR A 404 -8.45 -22.38 -6.91
CA TYR A 404 -9.39 -22.05 -8.00
C TYR A 404 -9.35 -20.59 -8.43
N LYS A 405 -9.48 -20.37 -9.74
CA LYS A 405 -9.54 -19.03 -10.33
C LYS A 405 -10.83 -18.30 -9.91
N VAL A 406 -10.69 -17.04 -9.52
CA VAL A 406 -11.80 -16.10 -9.32
C VAL A 406 -12.43 -15.80 -10.68
N THR A 407 -13.68 -16.20 -10.88
CA THR A 407 -14.38 -16.01 -12.16
C THR A 407 -15.19 -14.72 -12.23
N ARG A 408 -15.56 -14.18 -11.06
CA ARG A 408 -16.39 -12.98 -10.92
C ARG A 408 -15.67 -11.96 -10.05
N TYR A 409 -14.92 -11.10 -10.72
CA TYR A 409 -14.31 -9.97 -10.05
C TYR A 409 -15.34 -8.85 -9.79
N GLN A 410 -15.18 -8.18 -8.66
CA GLN A 410 -15.85 -6.92 -8.34
C GLN A 410 -14.77 -5.93 -7.98
N SER A 411 -14.94 -4.66 -8.39
CA SER A 411 -13.83 -3.71 -8.38
C SER A 411 -13.09 -3.53 -7.03
N ALA A 412 -13.70 -3.87 -5.89
CA ALA A 412 -13.31 -3.39 -4.56
C ALA A 412 -12.21 -4.22 -3.81
N TYR A 413 -10.98 -4.33 -4.35
CA TYR A 413 -9.93 -5.29 -3.88
C TYR A 413 -8.47 -4.61 -3.86
N GLU A 414 -7.34 -5.12 -3.23
CA GLU A 414 -6.05 -4.45 -2.68
C GLU A 414 -4.53 -4.73 -3.17
N PRO A 415 -3.73 -3.93 -3.99
CA PRO A 415 -2.67 -2.90 -3.57
C PRO A 415 -2.51 -1.59 -4.47
N CYS A 416 -1.79 -0.49 -4.08
CA CYS A 416 -2.49 0.84 -3.99
C CYS A 416 -2.04 2.24 -4.51
N ASP A 417 -3.07 3.06 -4.84
CA ASP A 417 -3.08 4.53 -5.10
C ASP A 417 -3.08 5.37 -3.79
N GLU A 418 -2.15 6.34 -3.70
CA GLU A 418 -1.84 7.11 -2.49
C GLU A 418 -2.78 8.27 -2.18
N ARG A 419 -3.65 8.65 -3.13
CA ARG A 419 -4.66 9.71 -2.93
C ARG A 419 -5.73 9.29 -1.91
N PHE A 420 -5.86 7.99 -1.65
CA PHE A 420 -6.79 7.45 -0.67
C PHE A 420 -6.23 7.55 0.76
N THR A 421 -6.67 8.59 1.48
CA THR A 421 -6.44 8.78 2.91
C THR A 421 -7.63 8.29 3.73
N GLY A 422 -7.36 7.76 4.93
CA GLY A 422 -8.41 7.28 5.83
C GLY A 422 -9.08 5.99 5.37
N TYR A 423 -10.23 5.67 5.97
CA TYR A 423 -10.93 4.40 5.79
C TYR A 423 -11.83 4.34 4.54
N GLY A 424 -11.95 3.12 3.98
CA GLY A 424 -12.88 2.76 2.92
C GLY A 424 -12.39 3.19 1.53
N GLY A 425 -12.64 2.37 0.50
CA GLY A 425 -12.14 2.63 -0.86
C GLY A 425 -10.62 2.47 -1.01
N ASN A 426 -9.85 2.80 0.03
CA ASN A 426 -8.39 2.81 0.06
C ASN A 426 -7.78 1.47 -0.36
N LYS A 427 -8.07 0.40 0.37
CA LYS A 427 -7.76 -0.99 0.04
C LYS A 427 -8.45 -1.45 -1.23
N ALA A 428 -9.62 -0.93 -1.56
CA ALA A 428 -10.43 -1.40 -2.68
C ALA A 428 -9.95 -0.87 -4.05
N ALA A 429 -9.12 0.17 -4.11
CA ALA A 429 -8.65 0.80 -5.36
C ALA A 429 -7.70 -0.08 -6.18
N CYS A 430 -7.37 -1.28 -5.74
CA CYS A 430 -5.96 -1.54 -5.63
C CYS A 430 -5.61 -2.87 -6.34
N LEU A 431 -6.22 -3.99 -5.93
CA LEU A 431 -6.43 -5.14 -6.85
C LEU A 431 -7.41 -4.73 -7.96
N PHE A 432 -8.11 -3.57 -7.92
CA PHE A 432 -8.68 -3.01 -9.14
C PHE A 432 -7.58 -2.73 -10.15
N GLU A 433 -6.52 -2.01 -9.75
CA GLU A 433 -5.39 -1.75 -10.62
C GLU A 433 -4.70 -3.06 -11.08
N MET A 434 -4.37 -3.98 -10.16
CA MET A 434 -3.77 -5.27 -10.53
C MET A 434 -4.68 -6.11 -11.46
N TYR A 435 -6.00 -6.14 -11.22
CA TYR A 435 -6.91 -6.88 -12.08
C TYR A 435 -6.95 -6.28 -13.48
N ILE A 436 -7.06 -4.95 -13.59
CA ILE A 436 -7.04 -4.21 -14.85
C ILE A 436 -5.66 -4.32 -15.54
N SER A 437 -4.57 -4.49 -14.78
CA SER A 437 -3.23 -4.80 -15.29
C SER A 437 -3.06 -6.25 -15.79
N GLY A 438 -4.16 -7.02 -15.85
CA GLY A 438 -4.22 -8.36 -16.43
C GLY A 438 -4.02 -9.49 -15.42
N VAL A 439 -3.84 -9.18 -14.13
CA VAL A 439 -3.57 -10.19 -13.10
C VAL A 439 -4.81 -11.04 -12.84
N SER A 440 -4.62 -12.36 -12.84
CA SER A 440 -5.65 -13.35 -12.50
C SER A 440 -5.55 -13.79 -11.04
N PHE A 441 -6.67 -13.79 -10.32
CA PHE A 441 -6.70 -14.21 -8.91
C PHE A 441 -7.03 -15.70 -8.75
N TYR A 442 -6.30 -16.38 -7.87
CA TYR A 442 -6.51 -17.80 -7.54
C TYR A 442 -6.63 -17.98 -6.03
N VAL A 443 -7.79 -18.46 -5.58
CA VAL A 443 -8.08 -18.72 -4.17
C VAL A 443 -7.43 -20.04 -3.74
N LEU A 444 -6.66 -20.01 -2.67
CA LEU A 444 -6.09 -21.20 -2.04
C LEU A 444 -7.15 -21.91 -1.20
N GLY A 445 -7.56 -23.12 -1.61
CA GLY A 445 -8.72 -23.80 -1.04
C GLY A 445 -8.49 -24.44 0.34
N ASP A 446 -7.25 -24.62 0.79
CA ASP A 446 -6.94 -25.18 2.12
C ASP A 446 -6.46 -24.16 3.15
N HIS A 447 -6.18 -22.93 2.70
CA HIS A 447 -5.60 -21.88 3.53
C HIS A 447 -6.63 -20.82 3.88
N PHE A 448 -6.46 -20.19 5.04
CA PHE A 448 -7.32 -19.11 5.50
C PHE A 448 -6.65 -18.24 6.56
N LEU A 449 -7.26 -17.08 6.80
CA LEU A 449 -6.99 -16.14 7.88
C LEU A 449 -8.26 -15.93 8.71
N ILE A 450 -8.10 -15.52 9.96
CA ILE A 450 -9.21 -15.03 10.80
C ILE A 450 -8.88 -13.62 11.28
N HIS A 451 -9.82 -12.71 11.13
CA HIS A 451 -9.77 -11.39 11.74
C HIS A 451 -9.93 -11.50 13.26
N GLN A 452 -8.96 -10.98 14.00
CA GLN A 452 -9.05 -10.80 15.43
C GLN A 452 -10.03 -9.67 15.73
N SER A 453 -11.07 -9.98 16.51
CA SER A 453 -12.05 -9.00 16.95
C SER A 453 -11.37 -7.84 17.67
N HIS A 454 -11.78 -6.62 17.35
CA HIS A 454 -11.33 -5.42 18.04
C HIS A 454 -12.37 -4.31 17.88
N LYS A 455 -12.31 -3.29 18.75
CA LYS A 455 -13.21 -2.13 18.65
C LYS A 455 -12.87 -1.30 17.40
N TYR A 456 -13.90 -0.75 16.79
CA TYR A 456 -13.81 0.09 15.60
C TYR A 456 -14.13 1.56 15.91
N GLU A 457 -13.36 2.49 15.34
CA GLU A 457 -13.60 3.93 15.42
C GLU A 457 -14.57 4.39 14.32
N GLU A 458 -15.87 4.13 14.49
CA GLU A 458 -16.88 4.34 13.43
C GLU A 458 -17.17 5.82 13.08
N GLU A 459 -16.88 6.76 13.97
CA GLU A 459 -17.16 8.19 13.73
C GLU A 459 -16.26 8.79 12.64
N ALA A 460 -14.93 8.61 12.76
CA ALA A 460 -13.96 9.05 11.75
C ALA A 460 -14.20 8.36 10.39
N ARG A 461 -14.58 7.07 10.43
CA ARG A 461 -14.83 6.26 9.24
C ARG A 461 -15.92 6.83 8.34
N ARG A 462 -16.93 7.54 8.86
CA ARG A 462 -18.10 7.95 8.07
C ARG A 462 -17.77 8.98 6.99
N GLU A 463 -17.04 10.03 7.35
CA GLU A 463 -16.69 11.11 6.41
C GLU A 463 -15.53 10.71 5.49
N GLU A 464 -14.54 9.97 5.99
CA GLU A 464 -13.47 9.39 5.15
C GLU A 464 -14.04 8.45 4.07
N ARG A 465 -14.93 7.52 4.44
CA ARG A 465 -15.64 6.66 3.48
C ARG A 465 -16.44 7.49 2.46
N LYS A 466 -16.93 8.68 2.80
CA LYS A 466 -17.71 9.56 1.90
C LYS A 466 -16.80 10.27 0.88
N TYR A 467 -15.65 10.80 1.32
CA TYR A 467 -14.62 11.31 0.42
C TYR A 467 -14.12 10.22 -0.52
N ASN A 468 -13.70 9.08 0.05
CA ASN A 468 -13.13 7.98 -0.72
C ASN A 468 -14.12 7.34 -1.70
N ARG A 469 -15.44 7.31 -1.43
CA ARG A 469 -16.44 6.86 -2.42
C ARG A 469 -16.43 7.69 -3.70
N LYS A 470 -16.21 9.01 -3.60
CA LYS A 470 -16.11 9.88 -4.77
C LYS A 470 -14.79 9.64 -5.50
N LEU A 471 -13.67 9.74 -4.78
CA LEU A 471 -12.34 9.48 -5.33
C LEU A 471 -12.26 8.11 -6.03
N TYR A 472 -12.90 7.09 -5.47
CA TYR A 472 -13.00 5.75 -6.06
C TYR A 472 -13.79 5.68 -7.37
N THR A 473 -14.77 6.56 -7.56
CA THR A 473 -15.51 6.65 -8.82
C THR A 473 -14.60 7.26 -9.89
N ASP A 474 -13.97 8.39 -9.57
CA ASP A 474 -13.05 9.11 -10.44
C ASP A 474 -11.83 8.23 -10.82
N PHE A 475 -11.24 7.54 -9.83
CA PHE A 475 -10.13 6.59 -9.97
C PHE A 475 -10.42 5.46 -10.98
N LYS A 476 -11.61 4.85 -10.93
CA LYS A 476 -11.99 3.81 -11.89
C LYS A 476 -12.12 4.34 -13.31
N GLU A 477 -12.59 5.58 -13.48
CA GLU A 477 -12.62 6.23 -14.79
C GLU A 477 -11.19 6.50 -15.30
N GLU A 478 -10.29 7.00 -14.44
CA GLU A 478 -8.90 7.29 -14.77
C GLU A 478 -8.10 6.03 -15.17
N ILE A 479 -8.17 4.94 -14.40
CA ILE A 479 -7.45 3.69 -14.72
C ILE A 479 -7.88 3.10 -16.07
N CYS A 480 -9.18 3.18 -16.37
CA CYS A 480 -9.71 2.76 -17.65
C CYS A 480 -9.29 3.71 -18.77
N LEU A 481 -9.56 5.02 -18.64
CA LEU A 481 -9.33 6.04 -19.66
C LEU A 481 -8.90 7.40 -19.08
N ARG A 482 -7.65 7.52 -18.63
CA ARG A 482 -7.03 8.83 -18.34
C ARG A 482 -6.73 9.61 -19.62
N TYR A 483 -7.77 10.13 -20.27
CA TYR A 483 -7.62 11.22 -21.23
C TYR A 483 -7.38 12.53 -20.47
N TYR A 484 -6.27 13.19 -20.77
CA TYR A 484 -5.99 14.54 -20.27
C TYR A 484 -6.85 15.58 -21.03
N PHE A 485 -8.17 15.51 -20.85
CA PHE A 485 -9.08 16.56 -21.32
C PHE A 485 -8.95 17.78 -20.41
N SER A 486 -7.92 18.59 -20.64
CA SER A 486 -7.98 20.00 -20.28
C SER A 486 -9.21 20.61 -20.94
N ARG A 487 -10.28 20.84 -20.18
CA ARG A 487 -11.46 21.60 -20.62
C ARG A 487 -11.18 23.11 -20.60
N THR A 488 -10.00 23.53 -21.06
CA THR A 488 -9.76 24.90 -21.52
C THR A 488 -10.55 25.11 -22.81
N ARG A 489 -11.75 25.69 -22.68
CA ARG A 489 -12.67 26.00 -23.79
C ARG A 489 -12.19 27.22 -24.58
N THR A 490 -10.97 27.16 -25.08
CA THR A 490 -10.32 28.17 -25.91
C THR A 490 -9.82 27.52 -27.18
N ARG A 491 -10.39 27.96 -28.31
CA ARG A 491 -9.91 27.67 -29.66
C ARG A 491 -8.49 28.23 -29.78
N CYS A 492 -7.50 27.36 -29.96
CA CYS A 492 -6.31 27.53 -30.80
C CYS A 492 -5.41 26.30 -30.61
N ASP A 493 -4.61 26.01 -31.64
CA ASP A 493 -3.86 24.75 -31.76
C ASP A 493 -2.77 24.62 -30.70
N ILE A 494 -2.77 23.47 -30.02
CA ILE A 494 -1.66 23.03 -29.17
C ILE A 494 -1.37 21.57 -29.53
N THR A 495 -0.23 21.34 -30.18
CA THR A 495 0.34 20.01 -30.34
C THR A 495 0.64 19.43 -28.95
N PRO A 496 0.29 18.16 -28.66
CA PRO A 496 0.54 17.59 -27.35
C PRO A 496 2.05 17.44 -27.12
N SER A 497 2.60 18.21 -26.17
CA SER A 497 3.97 18.04 -25.71
C SER A 497 4.13 16.67 -25.04
N LEU A 498 4.95 15.81 -25.64
CA LEU A 498 5.16 14.39 -25.29
C LEU A 498 5.82 14.13 -23.91
N THR A 499 5.92 15.13 -23.03
CA THR A 499 6.94 15.20 -21.98
C THR A 499 6.45 15.26 -20.54
N SER A 500 5.14 15.20 -20.25
CA SER A 500 4.66 15.40 -18.86
C SER A 500 3.54 14.47 -18.33
N ALA A 501 3.15 13.43 -19.07
CA ALA A 501 2.43 12.27 -18.51
C ALA A 501 2.43 11.11 -19.51
N PHE A 502 3.00 9.95 -19.15
CA PHE A 502 2.59 8.71 -19.81
C PHE A 502 1.10 8.50 -19.51
N PRO A 503 0.24 8.28 -20.52
CA PRO A 503 -1.17 8.01 -20.28
C PRO A 503 -1.32 6.74 -19.44
N SER A 504 -1.69 6.90 -18.16
CA SER A 504 -1.88 5.80 -17.21
C SER A 504 -3.19 5.03 -17.41
N SER A 505 -3.71 5.01 -18.64
CA SER A 505 -4.85 4.21 -19.06
C SER A 505 -4.35 2.84 -19.50
N TYR A 506 -4.87 1.78 -18.87
CA TYR A 506 -4.53 0.41 -19.27
C TYR A 506 -5.05 0.08 -20.67
N LEU A 507 -6.25 0.54 -21.03
CA LEU A 507 -6.80 0.34 -22.38
C LEU A 507 -5.93 0.98 -23.46
N TYR A 508 -5.39 2.18 -23.22
CA TYR A 508 -4.44 2.79 -24.15
C TYR A 508 -3.12 2.02 -24.20
N ARG A 509 -2.56 1.64 -23.04
CA ARG A 509 -1.32 0.86 -22.97
C ARG A 509 -1.43 -0.43 -23.79
N TYR A 510 -2.52 -1.18 -23.64
CA TYR A 510 -2.77 -2.40 -24.41
C TYR A 510 -3.05 -2.16 -25.89
N HIS A 511 -3.66 -1.02 -26.25
CA HIS A 511 -3.83 -0.64 -27.66
C HIS A 511 -2.48 -0.38 -28.33
N VAL A 512 -1.63 0.43 -27.71
CA VAL A 512 -0.30 0.80 -28.23
C VAL A 512 0.64 -0.40 -28.31
N SER A 513 0.61 -1.31 -27.34
CA SER A 513 1.40 -2.55 -27.39
C SER A 513 0.78 -3.64 -28.26
N GLY A 514 -0.39 -3.41 -28.88
CA GLY A 514 -1.07 -4.36 -29.77
C GLY A 514 -1.77 -5.53 -29.07
N VAL A 515 -1.78 -5.58 -27.74
CA VAL A 515 -2.33 -6.70 -26.94
C VAL A 515 -3.78 -6.49 -26.48
N LEU A 516 -4.46 -5.41 -26.92
CA LEU A 516 -5.83 -5.08 -26.50
C LEU A 516 -6.86 -6.21 -26.72
N ASN A 517 -6.65 -7.07 -27.71
CA ASN A 517 -7.54 -8.21 -28.01
C ASN A 517 -7.01 -9.54 -27.42
N SER A 518 -6.02 -9.50 -26.52
CA SER A 518 -5.46 -10.68 -25.86
C SER A 518 -6.13 -10.97 -24.52
N THR A 519 -5.83 -12.13 -23.94
CA THR A 519 -6.22 -12.51 -22.58
C THR A 519 -5.68 -11.57 -21.49
N LEU A 520 -4.54 -10.90 -21.72
CA LEU A 520 -3.99 -9.92 -20.77
C LEU A 520 -4.91 -8.71 -20.60
N ALA A 521 -5.59 -8.29 -21.68
CA ALA A 521 -6.45 -7.12 -21.69
C ALA A 521 -7.92 -7.41 -21.36
N SER A 522 -8.33 -8.68 -21.19
CA SER A 522 -9.74 -9.05 -21.00
C SER A 522 -10.36 -8.41 -19.75
N ASN A 523 -9.64 -8.45 -18.62
CA ASN A 523 -10.07 -7.86 -17.36
C ASN A 523 -10.36 -6.35 -17.52
N ALA A 524 -9.48 -5.63 -18.22
CA ALA A 524 -9.65 -4.22 -18.52
C ALA A 524 -10.86 -3.96 -19.43
N LEU A 525 -11.00 -4.73 -20.52
CA LEU A 525 -12.16 -4.60 -21.40
C LEU A 525 -13.49 -4.82 -20.65
N ASP A 526 -13.56 -5.87 -19.83
CA ASP A 526 -14.80 -6.27 -19.15
C ASP A 526 -15.19 -5.31 -18.02
N GLU A 527 -14.26 -4.86 -17.18
CA GLU A 527 -14.57 -3.88 -16.14
C GLU A 527 -14.82 -2.48 -16.70
N CYS A 528 -14.02 -2.02 -17.66
CA CYS A 528 -14.18 -0.67 -18.21
C CYS A 528 -15.48 -0.53 -19.01
N ARG A 529 -16.01 -1.61 -19.61
CA ARG A 529 -17.36 -1.63 -20.20
C ARG A 529 -18.49 -1.40 -19.20
N LYS A 530 -18.30 -1.74 -17.91
CA LYS A 530 -19.31 -1.52 -16.86
C LYS A 530 -19.44 -0.05 -16.45
N ILE A 531 -18.44 0.78 -16.76
CA ILE A 531 -18.40 2.20 -16.39
C ILE A 531 -19.17 3.01 -17.44
N LYS A 532 -20.30 3.64 -17.05
CA LYS A 532 -21.24 4.31 -17.98
C LYS A 532 -20.64 5.41 -18.86
N SER A 533 -19.66 6.16 -18.34
CA SER A 533 -18.94 7.23 -19.07
C SER A 533 -17.97 6.67 -20.12
N ILE A 534 -17.53 5.43 -19.96
CA ILE A 534 -16.48 4.77 -20.74
C ILE A 534 -17.06 3.70 -21.68
N SER A 535 -18.18 3.08 -21.33
CA SER A 535 -18.78 1.93 -22.02
C SER A 535 -18.96 2.16 -23.52
N LYS A 536 -19.38 3.35 -23.94
CA LYS A 536 -19.49 3.70 -25.37
C LYS A 536 -18.15 3.63 -26.10
N ILE A 537 -17.08 4.13 -25.49
CA ILE A 537 -15.72 4.14 -26.06
C ILE A 537 -15.15 2.71 -26.17
N VAL A 538 -15.52 1.80 -25.25
CA VAL A 538 -15.04 0.41 -25.21
C VAL A 538 -15.96 -0.58 -25.94
N SER A 539 -17.18 -0.17 -26.28
CA SER A 539 -18.01 -0.87 -27.28
C SER A 539 -17.58 -0.50 -28.70
N ASP A 540 -17.24 0.76 -28.94
CA ASP A 540 -16.76 1.28 -30.22
C ASP A 540 -15.25 0.98 -30.44
N VAL A 541 -14.76 -0.24 -30.15
CA VAL A 541 -13.31 -0.58 -30.28
C VAL A 541 -12.79 -0.57 -31.73
N SER A 542 -13.68 -0.64 -32.73
CA SER A 542 -13.35 -0.30 -34.12
C SER A 542 -13.04 1.21 -34.30
N PHE A 543 -13.66 2.07 -33.49
CA PHE A 543 -13.46 3.52 -33.42
C PHE A 543 -12.32 3.93 -32.48
N ALA A 544 -11.88 3.07 -31.55
CA ALA A 544 -10.63 3.28 -30.81
C ALA A 544 -9.43 3.44 -31.77
N ASN A 545 -9.40 2.66 -32.86
CA ASN A 545 -8.44 2.87 -33.95
C ASN A 545 -8.58 4.25 -34.62
N THR A 546 -9.76 4.87 -34.64
CA THR A 546 -9.97 6.23 -35.20
C THR A 546 -9.51 7.31 -34.22
N ILE A 547 -9.79 7.14 -32.91
CA ILE A 547 -9.31 8.04 -31.86
C ILE A 547 -7.78 8.00 -31.79
N PHE A 548 -7.16 6.82 -31.78
CA PHE A 548 -5.71 6.66 -31.70
C PHE A 548 -4.98 6.92 -33.03
N ARG A 549 -5.61 6.70 -34.21
CA ARG A 549 -5.05 7.18 -35.50
C ARG A 549 -4.96 8.70 -35.58
N ARG A 550 -5.87 9.46 -34.94
CA ARG A 550 -5.78 10.94 -34.91
C ARG A 550 -4.54 11.46 -34.17
N PHE A 551 -3.89 10.65 -33.33
CA PHE A 551 -2.61 10.99 -32.69
C PHE A 551 -1.37 10.57 -33.50
N ARG A 552 -1.54 9.92 -34.66
CA ARG A 552 -0.42 9.45 -35.51
C ARG A 552 0.02 10.48 -36.57
N VAL A 553 -0.43 11.73 -36.49
CA VAL A 553 -0.10 12.80 -37.45
C VAL A 553 0.81 13.83 -36.79
N SER A 554 2.12 13.58 -36.86
CA SER A 554 3.20 14.56 -37.07
C SER A 554 4.56 13.98 -36.62
N THR A 555 5.10 13.05 -37.42
CA THR A 555 6.51 12.62 -37.40
C THR A 555 6.91 12.22 -38.82
N SER A 556 6.71 13.14 -39.78
CA SER A 556 7.10 12.95 -41.18
C SER A 556 7.23 14.29 -41.92
N THR A 557 8.27 15.06 -41.58
CA THR A 557 9.08 15.93 -42.47
C THR A 557 10.20 16.51 -41.64
#